data_AF-A0A9W9DZ87-F1
#
_entry.id   AF-A0A9W9DZ87-F1
#
_cell.length_a   1.000
_cell.length_b   1.000
_cell.length_c   1.000
_cell.angle_alpha   90.00
_cell.angle_beta   90.00
_cell.angle_gamma   90.00
#
_symmetry.space_group_name_H-M   'P 1'
#
loop_
_entity.id
_entity.type
_entity.pdbx_description
1 polymer ?
#
loop_
_entity_poly.entity_id
_entity_poly.type
_entity_poly.pdbx_seq_one_letter_code
_entity_poly.pdbx_strand_id
1 'polypeptide(L)'
;MKDSDIRFNLALGGGAMMDLGCYSLNCIRYLSSSDPTSVVSATPLSLKSANITETKIDRAMSTTLALPNDVLASMDVDLSMPWEFFPPKLFKIWVEVKCDAGDASGGTTTQRVEKVYKFADAHIDDHSKALDLGEDWWLTYRYQLEAFVDKLQGRTPQTWVTREDSIANMQWIENIYEKAGIGSRPCSSYVLPAE
;
A
#
# COMPACT_ATOMS: atom_id res chain seq x y z
N MET A 1 13.87 -13.48 11.39
CA MET A 1 13.03 -12.50 12.11
C MET A 1 13.08 -12.83 13.59
N LYS A 2 13.11 -11.84 14.49
CA LYS A 2 13.25 -12.08 15.93
C LYS A 2 11.87 -12.24 16.57
N ASP A 3 11.78 -13.01 17.63
CA ASP A 3 10.52 -13.21 18.36
C ASP A 3 10.05 -11.95 19.11
N SER A 4 10.98 -11.05 19.45
CA SER A 4 10.71 -9.79 20.13
C SER A 4 10.31 -8.64 19.18
N ASP A 5 10.01 -8.94 17.92
CA ASP A 5 9.67 -7.94 16.92
C ASP A 5 8.25 -7.43 17.16
N ILE A 6 8.11 -6.11 17.36
CA ILE A 6 6.85 -5.45 17.72
C ILE A 6 5.75 -5.67 16.67
N ARG A 7 6.12 -5.99 15.42
CA ARG A 7 5.17 -6.30 14.35
C ARG A 7 4.43 -7.61 14.57
N PHE A 8 4.89 -8.47 15.49
CA PHE A 8 4.19 -9.67 15.93
C PHE A 8 3.54 -9.52 17.32
N ASN A 9 3.21 -8.29 17.70
CA ASN A 9 2.39 -8.01 18.88
C ASN A 9 0.98 -7.55 18.48
N LEU A 10 -0.03 -8.37 18.79
CA LEU A 10 -1.42 -8.10 18.42
C LEU A 10 -1.95 -6.86 19.15
N ALA A 11 -1.55 -6.66 20.41
CA ALA A 11 -1.99 -5.52 21.22
C ALA A 11 -1.51 -4.16 20.66
N LEU A 12 -0.45 -4.16 19.84
CA LEU A 12 0.05 -2.98 19.13
C LEU A 12 -0.51 -2.84 17.71
N GLY A 13 -1.39 -3.74 17.28
CA GLY A 13 -1.93 -3.76 15.91
C GLY A 13 -0.94 -4.28 14.86
N GLY A 14 -0.05 -5.21 15.24
CA GLY A 14 0.96 -5.78 14.34
C GLY A 14 0.39 -6.60 13.16
N GLY A 15 1.27 -6.98 12.24
CA GLY A 15 0.96 -7.79 11.05
C GLY A 15 1.56 -7.22 9.77
N ALA A 16 1.79 -8.08 8.79
CA ALA A 16 2.36 -7.70 7.49
C ALA A 16 1.42 -6.78 6.70
N MET A 17 0.11 -7.03 6.76
CA MET A 17 -0.87 -6.19 6.11
C MET A 17 -0.95 -4.77 6.73
N MET A 18 -0.76 -4.64 8.04
CA MET A 18 -0.67 -3.33 8.72
C MET A 18 0.62 -2.58 8.39
N ASP A 19 1.76 -3.27 8.39
CA ASP A 19 3.09 -2.67 8.19
C ASP A 19 3.35 -2.35 6.71
N LEU A 20 3.25 -3.35 5.83
CA LEU A 20 3.58 -3.25 4.41
C LEU A 20 2.34 -3.17 3.53
N GLY A 21 1.28 -3.90 3.88
CA GLY A 21 0.06 -3.98 3.07
C GLY A 21 -0.67 -2.64 2.95
N CYS A 22 -0.52 -1.74 3.92
CA CYS A 22 -1.11 -0.41 3.86
C CYS A 22 -0.63 0.39 2.64
N TYR A 23 0.63 0.22 2.22
CA TYR A 23 1.19 0.86 1.03
C TYR A 23 0.65 0.21 -0.25
N SER A 24 0.69 -1.13 -0.33
CA SER A 24 0.21 -1.86 -1.51
C SER A 24 -1.28 -1.59 -1.78
N LEU A 25 -2.09 -1.59 -0.73
CA LEU A 25 -3.51 -1.27 -0.82
C LEU A 25 -3.72 0.20 -1.23
N ASN A 26 -2.95 1.13 -0.65
CA ASN A 26 -3.04 2.54 -1.04
C ASN A 26 -2.64 2.75 -2.51
N CYS A 27 -1.61 2.05 -3.01
CA CYS A 27 -1.23 2.08 -4.42
C CYS A 27 -2.36 1.57 -5.33
N ILE A 28 -3.03 0.47 -4.97
CA ILE A 28 -4.18 -0.04 -5.74
C ILE A 28 -5.28 1.03 -5.81
N ARG A 29 -5.63 1.61 -4.67
CA ARG A 29 -6.68 2.65 -4.58
C ARG A 29 -6.31 3.90 -5.39
N TYR A 30 -5.07 4.35 -5.27
CA TYR A 30 -4.55 5.52 -5.97
C TYR A 30 -4.52 5.31 -7.49
N LEU A 31 -3.91 4.22 -7.96
CA LEU A 31 -3.73 3.96 -9.40
C LEU A 31 -5.05 3.63 -10.10
N SER A 32 -5.98 2.97 -9.41
CA SER A 32 -7.33 2.74 -9.96
C SER A 32 -8.26 3.94 -9.80
N SER A 33 -7.86 4.96 -9.03
CA SER A 33 -8.73 6.07 -8.63
C SER A 33 -10.07 5.61 -8.04
N SER A 34 -10.06 4.48 -7.34
CA SER A 34 -11.27 3.85 -6.82
C SER A 34 -10.99 3.00 -5.59
N ASP A 35 -12.01 2.88 -4.73
CA ASP A 35 -11.99 1.89 -3.67
C ASP A 35 -12.36 0.50 -4.21
N PRO A 36 -11.86 -0.59 -3.61
CA PRO A 36 -12.37 -1.91 -3.86
C PRO A 36 -13.90 -1.96 -3.66
N THR A 37 -14.57 -2.87 -4.35
CA THR A 37 -15.98 -3.18 -4.13
C THR A 37 -16.16 -4.36 -3.19
N SER A 38 -15.20 -5.29 -3.18
CA SER A 38 -15.18 -6.42 -2.25
C SER A 38 -13.80 -7.07 -2.17
N VAL A 39 -13.57 -7.83 -1.08
CA VAL A 39 -12.42 -8.74 -0.96
C VAL A 39 -12.81 -10.10 -1.51
N VAL A 40 -12.23 -10.49 -2.65
CA VAL A 40 -12.52 -11.76 -3.33
C VAL A 40 -11.91 -12.91 -2.53
N SER A 41 -10.62 -12.79 -2.19
CA SER A 41 -9.87 -13.77 -1.40
C SER A 41 -8.85 -13.06 -0.51
N ALA A 42 -8.59 -13.63 0.67
CA ALA A 42 -7.53 -13.20 1.57
C ALA A 42 -6.98 -14.42 2.31
N THR A 43 -5.69 -14.67 2.18
CA THR A 43 -5.02 -15.84 2.75
C THR A 43 -3.85 -15.39 3.61
N PRO A 44 -3.97 -15.46 4.95
CA PRO A 44 -2.89 -15.10 5.85
C PRO A 44 -1.94 -16.29 6.07
N LEU A 45 -0.66 -15.99 6.30
CA LEU A 45 0.31 -16.93 6.84
C LEU A 45 0.82 -16.39 8.18
N SER A 46 0.61 -17.11 9.26
CA SER A 46 1.14 -16.73 10.59
C SER A 46 2.65 -17.02 10.70
N LEU A 47 3.32 -16.31 11.59
CA LEU A 47 4.73 -16.61 11.91
C LEU A 47 4.82 -17.89 12.74
N LYS A 48 5.55 -18.90 12.24
CA LYS A 48 5.86 -20.11 13.01
C LYS A 48 7.10 -19.87 13.86
N SER A 49 6.93 -19.61 15.15
CA SER A 49 8.02 -19.56 16.12
C SER A 49 7.59 -20.24 17.43
N ALA A 50 8.54 -20.87 18.13
CA ALA A 50 8.27 -21.52 19.42
C ALA A 50 7.75 -20.55 20.48
N ASN A 51 8.08 -19.25 20.36
CA ASN A 51 7.73 -18.21 21.32
C ASN A 51 6.51 -17.37 20.90
N ILE A 52 5.94 -17.61 19.70
CA ILE A 52 4.78 -16.86 19.19
C ILE A 52 3.64 -17.84 18.95
N THR A 53 2.65 -17.78 19.83
CA THR A 53 1.43 -18.60 19.77
C THR A 53 0.25 -17.87 19.16
N GLU A 54 0.35 -16.55 18.99
CA GLU A 54 -0.72 -15.72 18.44
C GLU A 54 -0.92 -16.02 16.95
N THR A 55 -2.08 -16.56 16.61
CA THR A 55 -2.43 -16.97 15.25
C THR A 55 -3.11 -15.87 14.46
N LYS A 56 -3.61 -14.83 15.11
CA LYS A 56 -4.34 -13.71 14.49
C LYS A 56 -3.43 -12.67 13.84
N ILE A 57 -2.11 -12.81 13.95
CA ILE A 57 -1.13 -11.93 13.31
C ILE A 57 -0.57 -12.61 12.06
N ASP A 58 -0.67 -11.90 10.95
CA ASP A 58 -0.11 -12.32 9.67
C ASP A 58 1.38 -11.93 9.56
N ARG A 59 2.21 -12.91 9.21
CA ARG A 59 3.58 -12.73 8.72
C ARG A 59 3.57 -12.39 7.22
N ALA A 60 2.60 -12.93 6.50
CA ALA A 60 2.36 -12.66 5.09
C ALA A 60 0.86 -12.70 4.80
N MET A 61 0.44 -12.00 3.75
CA MET A 61 -0.95 -11.95 3.29
C MET A 61 -0.96 -11.93 1.76
N SER A 62 -1.73 -12.85 1.17
CA SER A 62 -2.08 -12.85 -0.26
C SER A 62 -3.54 -12.47 -0.42
N THR A 63 -3.86 -11.48 -1.24
CA THR A 63 -5.21 -10.92 -1.36
C THR A 63 -5.57 -10.63 -2.80
N THR A 64 -6.82 -10.92 -3.16
CA THR A 64 -7.43 -10.45 -4.41
C THR A 64 -8.64 -9.58 -4.08
N LEU A 65 -8.67 -8.39 -4.68
CA LEU A 65 -9.71 -7.37 -4.52
C LEU A 65 -10.46 -7.23 -5.85
N ALA A 66 -11.78 -7.09 -5.76
CA ALA A 66 -12.58 -6.62 -6.88
C ALA A 66 -12.63 -5.10 -6.84
N LEU A 67 -12.43 -4.47 -7.98
CA LEU A 67 -12.58 -3.04 -8.21
C LEU A 67 -13.81 -2.81 -9.11
N PRO A 68 -14.25 -1.55 -9.31
CA PRO A 68 -15.25 -1.23 -10.33
C PRO A 68 -14.84 -1.72 -11.72
N ASN A 69 -15.83 -1.88 -12.62
CA ASN A 69 -15.62 -2.29 -14.01
C ASN A 69 -14.96 -3.67 -14.18
N ASP A 70 -15.29 -4.62 -13.30
CA ASP A 70 -14.80 -5.99 -13.32
C ASP A 70 -13.27 -6.14 -13.29
N VAL A 71 -12.57 -5.12 -12.79
CA VAL A 71 -11.12 -5.16 -12.60
C VAL A 71 -10.78 -5.94 -11.34
N LEU A 72 -9.77 -6.80 -11.43
CA LEU A 72 -9.19 -7.49 -10.27
C LEU A 72 -7.82 -6.91 -9.95
N ALA A 73 -7.58 -6.65 -8.65
CA ALA A 73 -6.27 -6.30 -8.14
C ALA A 73 -5.76 -7.40 -7.22
N SER A 74 -4.49 -7.77 -7.36
CA SER A 74 -3.83 -8.74 -6.49
C SER A 74 -2.71 -8.06 -5.73
N MET A 75 -2.55 -8.42 -4.45
CA MET A 75 -1.43 -7.98 -3.64
C MET A 75 -0.91 -9.10 -2.76
N ASP A 76 0.42 -9.12 -2.62
CA ASP A 76 1.14 -10.06 -1.77
C ASP A 76 2.12 -9.29 -0.90
N VAL A 77 2.06 -9.53 0.40
CA VAL A 77 3.01 -8.95 1.37
C VAL A 77 3.60 -10.05 2.24
N ASP A 78 4.90 -9.98 2.51
CA ASP A 78 5.61 -10.96 3.36
C ASP A 78 6.77 -10.28 4.09
N LEU A 79 6.74 -10.29 5.43
CA LEU A 79 7.78 -9.72 6.30
C LEU A 79 9.06 -10.57 6.38
N SER A 80 9.06 -11.74 5.74
CA SER A 80 10.09 -12.76 5.88
C SER A 80 10.56 -13.33 4.55
N MET A 81 10.45 -12.55 3.47
CA MET A 81 11.05 -12.93 2.19
C MET A 81 12.51 -13.35 2.39
N PRO A 82 12.90 -14.56 1.94
CA PRO A 82 14.24 -15.07 2.17
C PRO A 82 15.26 -14.21 1.44
N TRP A 83 16.29 -13.81 2.17
CA TRP A 83 17.50 -13.22 1.60
C TRP A 83 18.29 -14.34 0.92
N GLU A 84 17.89 -14.71 -0.30
CA GLU A 84 18.68 -15.63 -1.11
C GLU A 84 19.97 -14.93 -1.52
N PHE A 85 21.10 -15.52 -1.14
CA PHE A 85 22.44 -14.98 -1.35
C PHE A 85 22.87 -15.01 -2.82
N PHE A 86 22.20 -15.81 -3.69
CA PHE A 86 22.57 -15.91 -5.09
C PHE A 86 21.42 -16.43 -6.00
N PRO A 87 21.01 -15.68 -7.05
CA PRO A 87 21.31 -14.25 -7.25
C PRO A 87 20.69 -13.41 -6.12
N PRO A 88 21.25 -12.22 -5.78
CA PRO A 88 20.68 -11.37 -4.74
C PRO A 88 19.25 -11.01 -5.15
N LYS A 89 18.26 -11.64 -4.49
CA LYS A 89 16.87 -11.23 -4.64
C LYS A 89 16.74 -9.87 -3.96
N LEU A 90 16.77 -8.81 -4.76
CA LEU A 90 16.42 -7.46 -4.31
C LEU A 90 15.04 -7.51 -3.62
N PHE A 91 14.84 -6.64 -2.63
CA PHE A 91 13.53 -6.40 -2.02
C PHE A 91 12.49 -6.26 -3.14
N LYS A 92 11.49 -7.15 -3.13
CA LYS A 92 10.45 -7.19 -4.14
C LYS A 92 9.39 -6.13 -3.82
N ILE A 93 9.66 -4.90 -4.24
CA ILE A 93 8.72 -3.78 -4.16
C ILE A 93 8.44 -3.37 -5.60
N TRP A 94 7.32 -3.79 -6.15
CA TRP A 94 6.85 -3.33 -7.46
C TRP A 94 5.33 -3.31 -7.50
N VAL A 95 4.82 -2.50 -8.41
CA VAL A 95 3.42 -2.46 -8.80
C VAL A 95 3.37 -2.71 -10.30
N GLU A 96 2.44 -3.53 -10.75
CA GLU A 96 2.22 -3.83 -12.15
C GLU A 96 0.79 -3.45 -12.50
N VAL A 97 0.61 -2.63 -13.54
CA VAL A 97 -0.70 -2.22 -14.05
C VAL A 97 -0.82 -2.73 -15.48
N LYS A 98 -1.88 -3.50 -15.74
CA LYS A 98 -2.20 -4.00 -17.08
C LYS A 98 -3.41 -3.24 -17.59
N CYS A 99 -3.26 -2.61 -18.74
CA CYS A 99 -4.34 -1.89 -19.41
C CYS A 99 -4.55 -2.49 -20.79
N ASP A 100 -5.80 -2.66 -21.20
CA ASP A 100 -6.11 -2.89 -22.61
C ASP A 100 -6.18 -1.53 -23.30
N ALA A 101 -5.24 -1.26 -24.22
CA ALA A 101 -5.31 -0.07 -25.06
C ALA A 101 -6.42 -0.30 -26.10
N GLY A 102 -7.58 0.30 -25.85
CA GLY A 102 -8.70 0.32 -26.78
C GLY A 102 -8.42 1.26 -27.96
N ASP A 103 -7.60 0.84 -28.91
CA ASP A 103 -7.68 1.42 -30.24
C ASP A 103 -8.94 0.83 -30.91
N ALA A 104 -9.76 1.68 -31.51
CA ALA A 104 -11.04 1.33 -32.14
C ALA A 104 -10.94 0.34 -33.34
N SER A 105 -9.80 -0.33 -33.50
CA SER A 105 -9.44 -1.28 -34.56
C SER A 105 -9.10 -2.69 -34.04
N GLY A 106 -9.32 -3.00 -32.76
CA GLY A 106 -9.01 -4.31 -32.16
C GLY A 106 -7.68 -4.26 -31.41
N GLY A 107 -7.76 -3.77 -30.16
CA GLY A 107 -6.62 -3.35 -29.35
C GLY A 107 -5.69 -4.47 -28.90
N THR A 108 -4.39 -4.18 -28.96
CA THR A 108 -3.31 -4.96 -28.35
C THR A 108 -3.28 -4.66 -26.85
N THR A 109 -3.27 -5.67 -25.98
CA THR A 109 -3.00 -5.48 -24.54
C THR A 109 -1.62 -4.87 -24.36
N THR A 110 -1.54 -3.61 -23.92
CA THR A 110 -0.26 -2.95 -23.64
C THR A 110 0.07 -3.11 -22.16
N GLN A 111 1.18 -3.80 -21.88
CA GLN A 111 1.70 -3.91 -20.52
C GLN A 111 2.63 -2.71 -20.26
N ARG A 112 2.32 -1.92 -19.23
CA ARG A 112 3.17 -0.79 -18.79
C ARG A 112 3.66 -1.05 -17.37
N VAL A 113 4.97 -1.24 -17.22
CA VAL A 113 5.63 -1.35 -15.92
C VAL A 113 6.56 -0.15 -15.78
N GLU A 114 6.24 0.74 -14.84
CA GLU A 114 7.07 1.91 -14.56
C GLU A 114 7.61 1.86 -13.14
N LYS A 115 8.93 2.07 -13.03
CA LYS A 115 9.59 2.29 -11.76
C LYS A 115 9.97 3.77 -11.70
N VAL A 116 9.10 4.56 -11.10
CA VAL A 116 9.32 6.00 -10.93
C VAL A 116 10.05 6.21 -9.60
N TYR A 117 11.34 6.55 -9.68
CA TYR A 117 12.16 6.86 -8.52
C TYR A 117 12.34 8.36 -8.29
N LYS A 118 12.12 9.16 -9.33
CA LYS A 118 12.18 10.62 -9.29
C LYS A 118 10.92 11.21 -9.92
N PHE A 119 10.48 12.36 -9.42
CA PHE A 119 9.35 13.09 -10.00
C PHE A 119 9.59 13.45 -11.47
N ALA A 120 10.82 13.81 -11.84
CA ALA A 120 11.20 14.10 -13.22
C ALA A 120 11.15 12.88 -14.16
N ASP A 121 11.25 11.66 -13.62
CA ASP A 121 11.19 10.41 -14.38
C ASP A 121 9.73 9.95 -14.61
N ALA A 122 8.74 10.64 -14.03
CA ALA A 122 7.33 10.41 -14.33
C ALA A 122 7.03 10.94 -15.72
N HIS A 123 7.07 10.08 -16.74
CA HIS A 123 6.68 10.40 -18.11
C HIS A 123 5.16 10.60 -18.19
N ILE A 124 4.70 11.79 -17.80
CA ILE A 124 3.35 12.27 -18.04
C ILE A 124 3.37 12.92 -19.42
N ASP A 125 2.56 12.41 -20.35
CA ASP A 125 2.48 12.85 -21.76
C ASP A 125 1.99 14.31 -21.94
N ASP A 126 1.80 15.03 -20.85
CA ASP A 126 1.35 16.40 -20.83
C ASP A 126 2.33 17.24 -20.00
N HIS A 127 2.64 18.45 -20.48
CA HIS A 127 3.52 19.43 -19.85
C HIS A 127 2.91 19.98 -18.55
N SER A 128 2.63 19.08 -17.61
CA SER A 128 2.12 19.42 -16.30
C SER A 128 3.23 20.11 -15.51
N LYS A 129 2.89 21.22 -14.85
CA LYS A 129 3.76 21.97 -13.92
C LYS A 129 4.38 21.12 -12.80
N ALA A 130 3.97 19.85 -12.66
CA ALA A 130 4.52 18.91 -11.69
C ALA A 130 5.98 18.54 -11.99
N LEU A 131 6.45 18.66 -13.24
CA LEU A 131 7.83 18.32 -13.62
C LEU A 131 8.88 19.34 -13.15
N ASP A 132 8.47 20.58 -12.83
CA ASP A 132 9.38 21.64 -12.36
C ASP A 132 9.42 21.73 -10.81
N LEU A 133 8.77 20.80 -10.10
CA LEU A 133 8.73 20.80 -8.64
C LEU A 133 9.93 20.06 -8.03
N GLY A 134 10.66 20.78 -7.18
CA GLY A 134 11.75 20.25 -6.38
C GLY A 134 13.10 20.28 -7.09
N GLU A 135 14.06 19.53 -6.53
CA GLU A 135 15.43 19.47 -7.01
C GLU A 135 15.84 18.01 -7.23
N ASP A 136 16.82 17.76 -8.11
CA ASP A 136 17.26 16.41 -8.48
C ASP A 136 17.74 15.54 -7.30
N TRP A 137 18.12 16.18 -6.19
CA TRP A 137 18.57 15.53 -4.96
C TRP A 137 17.49 15.40 -3.89
N TRP A 138 16.25 15.81 -4.17
CA TRP A 138 15.16 15.66 -3.21
C TRP A 138 14.76 14.20 -3.06
N LEU A 139 14.70 13.75 -1.81
CA LEU A 139 14.08 12.47 -1.45
C LEU A 139 12.56 12.62 -1.40
N THR A 140 11.84 11.51 -1.54
CA THR A 140 10.37 11.46 -1.41
C THR A 140 9.87 12.12 -0.12
N TYR A 141 10.61 11.99 0.98
CA TYR A 141 10.28 12.63 2.26
C TYR A 141 10.26 14.16 2.19
N ARG A 142 11.12 14.78 1.36
CA ARG A 142 11.10 16.24 1.18
C ARG A 142 9.82 16.69 0.49
N TYR A 143 9.41 16.00 -0.57
CA TYR A 143 8.15 16.26 -1.27
C TYR A 143 6.93 16.10 -0.35
N GLN A 144 6.93 15.10 0.53
CA GLN A 144 5.87 14.91 1.54
C GLN A 144 5.80 16.10 2.52
N LEU A 145 6.96 16.59 2.97
CA LEU A 145 7.01 17.74 3.87
C LEU A 145 6.55 19.03 3.18
N GLU A 146 6.93 19.25 1.92
CA GLU A 146 6.46 20.42 1.16
C GLU A 146 4.94 20.39 0.97
N ALA A 147 4.37 19.23 0.59
CA ALA A 147 2.92 19.08 0.48
C ALA A 147 2.18 19.43 1.79
N PHE A 148 2.76 19.01 2.93
CA PHE A 148 2.24 19.34 4.26
C PHE A 148 2.30 20.84 4.55
N VAL A 149 3.44 21.49 4.31
CA VAL A 149 3.61 22.93 4.54
C VAL A 149 2.69 23.73 3.62
N ASP A 150 2.59 23.36 2.35
CA ASP A 150 1.70 24.00 1.38
C ASP A 150 0.25 23.97 1.86
N LYS A 151 -0.23 22.80 2.31
CA LYS A 151 -1.59 22.66 2.84
C LYS A 151 -1.84 23.56 4.05
N LEU A 152 -0.90 23.62 4.99
CA LEU A 152 -1.02 24.47 6.20
C LEU A 152 -1.03 25.97 5.89
N GLN A 153 -0.32 26.38 4.84
CA GLN A 153 -0.26 27.77 4.40
C GLN A 153 -1.40 28.15 3.43
N GLY A 154 -2.37 27.25 3.20
CA GLY A 154 -3.47 27.49 2.27
C GLY A 154 -3.08 27.44 0.79
N ARG A 155 -1.91 26.89 0.47
CA ARG A 155 -1.46 26.61 -0.90
C ARG A 155 -1.96 25.24 -1.36
N THR A 156 -1.96 25.02 -2.66
CA THR A 156 -2.39 23.75 -3.26
C THR A 156 -1.18 22.82 -3.43
N PRO A 157 -1.08 21.71 -2.67
CA PRO A 157 0.02 20.76 -2.83
C PRO A 157 -0.14 19.92 -4.11
N GLN A 158 0.96 19.32 -4.56
CA GLN A 158 1.01 18.43 -5.72
C GLN A 158 0.20 17.14 -5.55
N THR A 159 0.12 16.64 -4.31
CA THR A 159 -0.72 15.51 -3.92
C THR A 159 -1.12 15.69 -2.47
N TRP A 160 -2.28 15.15 -2.10
CA TRP A 160 -2.78 15.22 -0.73
C TRP A 160 -3.55 13.96 -0.38
N VAL A 161 -3.16 13.32 0.73
CA VAL A 161 -3.93 12.23 1.32
C VAL A 161 -4.97 12.84 2.24
N THR A 162 -6.25 12.65 1.93
CA THR A 162 -7.33 13.19 2.76
C THR A 162 -7.49 12.39 4.05
N ARG A 163 -8.26 12.96 4.99
CA ARG A 163 -8.66 12.23 6.21
C ARG A 163 -9.47 10.99 5.82
N GLU A 164 -10.39 11.18 4.88
CA GLU A 164 -11.30 10.16 4.37
C GLU A 164 -10.51 9.03 3.70
N ASP A 165 -9.49 9.36 2.89
CA ASP A 165 -8.61 8.35 2.28
C ASP A 165 -7.86 7.52 3.30
N SER A 166 -7.39 8.17 4.37
CA SER A 166 -6.66 7.51 5.45
C SER A 166 -7.57 6.53 6.20
N ILE A 167 -8.80 6.95 6.50
CA ILE A 167 -9.82 6.10 7.16
C ILE A 167 -10.21 4.93 6.25
N ALA A 168 -10.49 5.21 4.97
CA ALA A 168 -10.86 4.19 4.00
C ALA A 168 -9.76 3.13 3.83
N ASN A 169 -8.48 3.54 3.82
CA ASN A 169 -7.37 2.59 3.74
C ASN A 169 -7.36 1.63 4.93
N MET A 170 -7.59 2.15 6.15
CA MET A 170 -7.68 1.33 7.35
C MET A 170 -8.90 0.41 7.34
N GLN A 171 -10.06 0.90 6.93
CA GLN A 171 -11.28 0.10 6.79
C GLN A 171 -11.08 -1.06 5.80
N TRP A 172 -10.39 -0.83 4.69
CA TRP A 172 -10.10 -1.89 3.73
C TRP A 172 -9.10 -2.92 4.24
N ILE A 173 -8.12 -2.52 5.06
CA ILE A 173 -7.26 -3.47 5.79
C ILE A 173 -8.11 -4.34 6.72
N GLU A 174 -9.06 -3.75 7.45
CA GLU A 174 -9.97 -4.50 8.32
C GLU A 174 -10.86 -5.47 7.53
N ASN A 175 -11.41 -5.05 6.38
CA ASN A 175 -12.17 -5.93 5.49
C ASN A 175 -11.35 -7.13 5.01
N ILE A 176 -10.06 -6.93 4.71
CA ILE A 176 -9.14 -8.01 4.33
C ILE A 176 -8.90 -8.95 5.51
N TYR A 177 -8.71 -8.43 6.72
CA TYR A 177 -8.56 -9.24 7.92
C TYR A 177 -9.82 -10.03 8.30
N GLU A 178 -11.00 -9.44 8.11
CA GLU A 178 -12.28 -10.13 8.27
C GLU A 178 -12.40 -11.26 7.26
N LYS A 179 -12.13 -11.00 5.97
CA LYS A 179 -12.14 -12.03 4.92
C LYS A 179 -11.15 -13.16 5.20
N ALA A 180 -9.99 -12.83 5.74
CA ALA A 180 -8.93 -13.78 6.13
C ALA A 180 -9.26 -14.59 7.40
N GLY A 181 -10.30 -14.21 8.15
CA GLY A 181 -10.72 -14.90 9.38
C GLY A 181 -9.81 -14.65 10.59
N ILE A 182 -8.95 -13.63 10.55
CA ILE A 182 -8.04 -13.29 11.66
C ILE A 182 -8.50 -12.08 12.49
N GLY A 183 -9.54 -11.38 12.02
CA GLY A 183 -10.22 -10.30 12.73
C GLY A 183 -9.43 -8.99 12.79
N SER A 184 -10.15 -7.90 13.04
CA SER A 184 -9.58 -6.54 13.14
C SER A 184 -8.56 -6.42 14.27
N ARG A 185 -7.67 -5.44 14.14
CA ARG A 185 -6.69 -5.12 15.17
C ARG A 185 -7.37 -4.42 16.35
N PRO A 186 -6.81 -4.54 17.58
CA PRO A 186 -7.39 -3.90 18.76
C PRO A 186 -7.53 -2.39 18.59
N CYS A 187 -8.68 -1.85 19.01
CA CYS A 187 -8.87 -0.40 19.06
C CYS A 187 -8.03 0.21 20.19
N SER A 188 -7.55 1.43 19.99
CA SER A 188 -6.88 2.18 21.04
C SER A 188 -7.85 2.48 22.19
N SER A 189 -7.39 2.24 23.41
CA SER A 189 -8.10 2.65 24.63
C SER A 189 -7.77 4.08 25.05
N TYR A 190 -6.94 4.79 24.27
CA TYR A 190 -6.57 6.17 24.56
C TYR A 190 -7.79 7.09 24.45
N VAL A 191 -8.01 7.86 25.50
CA VAL A 191 -9.00 8.94 25.54
C VAL A 191 -8.24 10.24 25.72
N LEU A 192 -8.41 11.18 24.80
CA LEU A 192 -7.83 12.52 24.92
C LEU A 192 -8.40 13.18 26.19
N PRO A 193 -7.57 13.62 27.15
CA PRO A 193 -8.05 14.37 28.30
C PRO A 193 -8.81 15.61 27.82
N ALA A 194 -9.95 15.91 28.44
CA ALA A 194 -10.62 17.18 28.23
C ALA A 194 -9.69 18.32 28.72
N GLU A 195 -9.54 19.36 27.91
CA GLU A 195 -8.80 20.58 28.26
C GLU A 195 -9.48 21.37 29.38
#